data_AF-A0A7R9SVW0-F1
#
_entry.id   AF-A0A7R9SVW0-F1
#
_cell.length_a   1.000
_cell.length_b   1.000
_cell.length_c   1.000
_cell.angle_alpha   90.00
_cell.angle_beta   90.00
_cell.angle_gamma   90.00
#
_symmetry.space_group_name_H-M   'P 1'
#
loop_
_entity.id
_entity.type
_entity.pdbx_description
1 polymer ?
#
loop_
_entity_poly.entity_id
_entity_poly.type
_entity_poly.pdbx_seq_one_letter_code
_entity_poly.pdbx_strand_id
1 'polypeptide(L)'
;FGNCRIRLHQTSISKVSTVNVHWEVVVGLEIHVQVNSFTKLFSAAPTGASAQPNSNVSIFDASYPGTLPVLNWGCVEAAARTGIALGGKVNSESHFDRKHYFYADLPHGFQITQQDHPIVTGGSLPVKVDGQKDVKLVNIR
;
A
#
# COMPACT_ATOMS: atom_id res chain seq x y z
N PHE A 1 -36.99 -58.15 27.44
CA PHE A 1 -37.49 -57.30 26.33
C PHE A 1 -38.82 -56.70 26.73
N GLY A 2 -38.79 -55.51 27.33
CA GLY A 2 -39.98 -54.79 27.81
C GLY A 2 -39.74 -53.28 27.63
N ASN A 3 -40.60 -52.65 26.85
CA ASN A 3 -40.43 -51.31 26.28
C ASN A 3 -40.47 -50.20 27.35
N CYS A 4 -39.32 -49.59 27.65
CA CYS A 4 -39.29 -48.31 28.34
C CYS A 4 -39.58 -47.18 27.33
N ARG A 5 -40.77 -46.60 27.42
CA ARG A 5 -41.27 -45.57 26.49
C ARG A 5 -41.13 -44.20 27.17
N ILE A 6 -40.00 -43.53 26.95
CA ILE A 6 -39.78 -42.15 27.41
C ILE A 6 -40.62 -41.23 26.50
N ARG A 7 -41.66 -40.60 27.06
CA ARG A 7 -42.35 -39.48 26.38
C ARG A 7 -41.46 -38.25 26.47
N LEU A 8 -40.87 -37.86 25.35
CA LEU A 8 -40.32 -36.52 25.21
C LEU A 8 -41.50 -35.56 25.03
N HIS A 9 -41.76 -34.70 26.03
CA HIS A 9 -42.64 -33.57 25.84
C HIS A 9 -42.06 -32.70 24.72
N GLN A 10 -42.80 -32.54 23.62
CA GLN A 10 -42.55 -31.47 22.65
C GLN A 10 -42.89 -30.15 23.34
N THR A 11 -41.93 -29.59 24.07
CA THR A 11 -41.96 -28.16 24.39
C THR A 11 -41.73 -27.45 23.06
N SER A 12 -42.72 -26.69 22.60
CA SER A 12 -42.58 -25.86 21.41
C SER A 12 -41.43 -24.88 21.61
N ILE A 13 -40.26 -25.21 21.08
CA ILE A 13 -39.17 -24.24 20.97
C ILE A 13 -39.68 -23.20 19.98
N SER A 14 -40.07 -22.04 20.50
CA SER A 14 -40.30 -20.85 19.71
C SER A 14 -39.05 -20.66 18.83
N LYS A 15 -39.22 -20.67 17.51
CA LYS A 15 -38.16 -20.37 16.54
C LYS A 15 -37.41 -19.14 17.05
N VAL A 16 -36.19 -19.34 17.53
CA VAL A 16 -35.24 -18.23 17.68
C VAL A 16 -35.07 -17.70 16.27
N SER A 17 -35.56 -16.49 16.03
CA SER A 17 -35.36 -15.80 14.77
C SER A 17 -33.86 -15.69 14.54
N THR A 18 -33.33 -16.50 13.62
CA THR A 18 -31.97 -16.35 13.13
C THR A 18 -31.88 -14.98 12.51
N VAL A 19 -31.22 -14.05 13.20
CA VAL A 19 -30.87 -12.75 12.63
C VAL A 19 -29.99 -13.06 11.42
N ASN A 20 -30.50 -12.81 10.23
CA ASN A 20 -29.74 -12.89 8.99
C ASN A 20 -28.75 -11.72 9.00
N VAL A 21 -27.58 -11.92 9.61
CA VAL A 21 -26.51 -10.92 9.58
C VAL A 21 -25.86 -11.01 8.20
N HIS A 22 -26.19 -10.07 7.34
CA HIS A 22 -25.51 -9.89 6.06
C HIS A 22 -24.15 -9.24 6.32
N TRP A 23 -23.07 -9.94 5.98
CA TRP A 23 -21.70 -9.41 6.07
C TRP A 23 -21.27 -8.86 4.72
N GLU A 24 -20.58 -7.71 4.74
CA GLU A 24 -19.99 -7.09 3.56
C GLU A 24 -18.45 -7.12 3.69
N VAL A 25 -17.76 -7.54 2.63
CA VAL A 25 -16.29 -7.59 2.59
C VAL A 25 -15.76 -6.27 2.03
N VAL A 26 -14.96 -5.56 2.83
CA VAL A 26 -14.28 -4.32 2.43
C VAL A 26 -12.77 -4.58 2.37
N VAL A 27 -12.16 -4.33 1.22
CA VAL A 27 -10.72 -4.58 0.97
C VAL A 27 -10.04 -3.28 0.55
N GLY A 28 -8.89 -2.99 1.16
CA GLY A 28 -7.95 -1.95 0.72
C GLY A 28 -6.64 -2.59 0.28
N LEU A 29 -6.00 -2.01 -0.73
CA LEU A 29 -4.69 -2.45 -1.23
C LEU A 29 -3.68 -1.31 -1.05
N GLU A 30 -2.52 -1.63 -0.50
CA GLU A 30 -1.36 -0.74 -0.49
C GLU A 30 -0.33 -1.32 -1.44
N ILE A 31 0.02 -0.58 -2.49
CA ILE A 31 0.88 -1.05 -3.58
C ILE A 31 2.13 -0.18 -3.61
N HIS A 32 3.29 -0.82 -3.51
CA HIS A 32 4.58 -0.16 -3.65
C HIS A 32 5.16 -0.53 -5.02
N VAL A 33 5.42 0.49 -5.85
CA VAL A 33 5.95 0.31 -7.20
C VAL A 33 7.33 0.95 -7.28
N GLN A 34 8.32 0.19 -7.75
CA GLN A 34 9.66 0.71 -7.94
C GLN A 34 9.72 1.58 -9.20
N VAL A 35 10.12 2.84 -9.04
CA VAL A 35 10.34 3.74 -10.17
C VAL A 35 11.56 3.30 -10.95
N ASN A 36 11.39 3.07 -12.26
CA ASN A 36 12.48 2.75 -13.16
C ASN A 36 13.32 4.00 -13.45
N SER A 37 14.39 4.16 -12.67
CA SER A 37 15.36 5.25 -12.74
C SER A 37 16.77 4.65 -12.83
N PHE A 38 17.78 5.45 -13.19
CA PHE A 38 19.19 5.03 -13.20
C PHE A 38 19.89 5.20 -11.85
N THR A 39 19.43 6.14 -11.03
CA THR A 39 19.99 6.47 -9.71
C THR A 39 18.87 6.49 -8.67
N LYS A 40 19.23 6.28 -7.41
CA LYS A 40 18.28 6.24 -6.28
C LYS A 40 17.56 7.58 -6.07
N LEU A 41 16.50 7.56 -5.26
CA LEU A 41 15.65 8.72 -5.00
C LEU A 41 16.38 9.87 -4.29
N PHE A 42 17.30 9.57 -3.37
CA PHE A 42 17.99 10.56 -2.54
C PHE A 42 19.51 10.52 -2.64
N SER A 43 20.07 9.68 -3.53
CA SER A 43 21.51 9.54 -3.70
C SER A 43 21.88 9.21 -5.15
N ALA A 44 23.14 9.48 -5.50
CA ALA A 44 23.68 9.22 -6.83
C ALA A 44 24.05 7.75 -7.08
N ALA A 45 23.84 6.85 -6.11
CA ALA A 45 24.10 5.43 -6.30
C ALA A 45 23.16 4.84 -7.36
N PRO A 46 23.63 3.90 -8.19
CA PRO A 46 22.83 3.31 -9.22
C PRO A 46 21.74 2.38 -8.66
N THR A 47 20.63 2.31 -9.37
CA THR A 47 19.55 1.34 -9.18
C THR A 47 19.81 0.13 -10.08
N GLY A 48 19.93 -1.07 -9.50
CA GLY A 48 20.22 -2.28 -10.28
C GLY A 48 19.86 -3.55 -9.52
N ALA A 49 19.21 -4.49 -10.20
CA ALA A 49 18.63 -5.69 -9.60
C ALA A 49 19.64 -6.85 -9.36
N SER A 50 20.82 -6.79 -9.97
CA SER A 50 21.78 -7.92 -10.00
C SER A 50 23.20 -7.54 -9.57
N ALA A 51 23.33 -6.53 -8.71
CA ALA A 51 24.63 -6.11 -8.20
C ALA A 51 25.10 -7.00 -7.03
N GLN A 52 26.40 -7.02 -6.77
CA GLN A 52 26.95 -7.68 -5.57
C GLN A 52 26.42 -7.01 -4.29
N PRO A 53 26.29 -7.75 -3.17
CA PRO A 53 25.86 -7.16 -1.90
C PRO A 53 26.66 -5.91 -1.54
N ASN A 54 25.97 -4.84 -1.13
CA ASN A 54 26.56 -3.56 -0.72
C ASN A 54 27.46 -2.85 -1.76
N SER A 55 27.37 -3.21 -3.05
CA SER A 55 28.18 -2.58 -4.11
C SER A 55 27.56 -1.29 -4.67
N ASN A 56 26.23 -1.19 -4.70
CA ASN A 56 25.50 -0.01 -5.15
C ASN A 56 25.07 0.85 -3.96
N VAL A 57 26.04 1.33 -3.17
CA VAL A 57 25.79 2.07 -1.92
C VAL A 57 26.63 3.35 -1.92
N SER A 58 25.97 4.49 -1.72
CA SER A 58 26.64 5.77 -1.46
C SER A 58 26.80 6.01 0.04
N ILE A 59 27.59 7.03 0.39
CA ILE A 59 27.82 7.46 1.78
C ILE A 59 26.49 7.84 2.47
N PHE A 60 25.56 8.45 1.73
CA PHE A 60 24.21 8.74 2.21
C PHE A 60 23.43 7.45 2.50
N ASP A 61 23.41 6.50 1.57
CA ASP A 61 22.68 5.24 1.75
C ASP A 61 23.19 4.43 2.96
N ALA A 62 24.49 4.54 3.26
CA ALA A 62 25.12 3.94 4.43
C ALA A 62 24.92 4.75 5.73
N SER A 63 24.16 5.85 5.69
CA SER A 63 23.83 6.70 6.84
C SER A 63 25.05 7.26 7.59
N TYR A 64 26.12 7.58 6.87
CA TYR A 64 27.26 8.22 7.49
C TYR A 64 26.88 9.60 8.06
N PRO A 65 27.34 9.94 9.28
CA PRO A 65 27.04 11.23 9.89
C PRO A 65 27.44 12.42 9.00
N GLY A 66 26.57 13.41 8.91
CA GLY A 66 26.80 14.63 8.10
C GLY A 66 26.38 14.54 6.64
N THR A 67 25.87 13.39 6.18
CA THR A 67 25.28 13.27 4.84
C THR A 67 23.88 13.88 4.76
N LEU A 68 23.52 14.38 3.57
CA LEU A 68 22.20 14.98 3.29
C LEU A 68 21.59 14.35 2.04
N PRO A 69 20.25 14.18 1.99
CA PRO A 69 19.55 13.63 0.82
C PRO A 69 19.56 14.63 -0.34
N VAL A 70 19.73 14.13 -1.56
CA VAL A 70 19.58 14.91 -2.79
C VAL A 70 18.52 14.28 -3.67
N LEU A 71 17.40 15.00 -3.84
CA LEU A 71 16.22 14.49 -4.55
C LEU A 71 16.48 14.27 -6.04
N ASN A 72 16.08 13.10 -6.53
CA ASN A 72 16.06 12.78 -7.96
C ASN A 72 14.77 13.27 -8.63
N TRP A 73 14.87 14.32 -9.43
CA TRP A 73 13.74 14.91 -10.16
C TRP A 73 13.09 13.96 -11.17
N GLY A 74 13.85 13.04 -11.77
CA GLY A 74 13.29 12.04 -12.69
C GLY A 74 12.30 11.11 -11.99
N CYS A 75 12.54 10.78 -10.72
CA CYS A 75 11.61 9.99 -9.91
C CYS A 75 10.32 10.77 -9.59
N VAL A 76 10.44 12.05 -9.29
CA VAL A 76 9.28 12.94 -9.02
C VAL A 76 8.43 13.09 -10.27
N GLU A 77 9.06 13.29 -11.43
CA GLU A 77 8.37 13.40 -12.72
C GLU A 77 7.62 12.10 -13.06
N ALA A 78 8.26 10.94 -12.88
CA ALA A 78 7.63 9.64 -13.09
C ALA A 78 6.42 9.42 -12.16
N ALA A 79 6.52 9.82 -10.90
CA ALA A 79 5.42 9.78 -9.95
C ALA A 79 4.25 10.69 -10.39
N ALA A 80 4.53 11.93 -10.77
CA ALA A 80 3.53 12.87 -11.27
C ALA A 80 2.84 12.37 -12.56
N ARG A 81 3.61 11.86 -13.52
CA ARG A 81 3.09 11.25 -14.77
C ARG A 81 2.17 10.08 -14.48
N THR A 82 2.56 9.21 -13.54
CA THR A 82 1.75 8.06 -13.11
C THR A 82 0.45 8.54 -12.47
N GLY A 83 0.51 9.55 -11.62
CA GLY A 83 -0.68 10.17 -11.03
C GLY A 83 -1.69 10.68 -12.06
N ILE A 84 -1.21 11.44 -13.04
CA ILE A 84 -2.04 11.94 -14.15
C ILE A 84 -2.64 10.77 -14.93
N ALA A 85 -1.85 9.74 -15.23
CA ALA A 85 -2.32 8.55 -15.95
C ALA A 85 -3.43 7.79 -15.19
N LEU A 86 -3.42 7.86 -13.85
CA LEU A 86 -4.45 7.27 -12.99
C LEU A 86 -5.61 8.24 -12.68
N GLY A 87 -5.66 9.40 -13.32
CA GLY A 87 -6.70 10.42 -13.12
C GLY A 87 -6.58 11.19 -11.80
N GLY A 88 -5.43 11.13 -11.14
CA GLY A 88 -5.14 11.88 -9.92
C GLY A 88 -4.77 13.34 -10.20
N LYS A 89 -4.86 14.18 -9.17
CA LYS A 89 -4.46 15.59 -9.22
C LYS A 89 -3.03 15.73 -8.72
N VAL A 90 -2.14 16.28 -9.54
CA VAL A 90 -0.78 16.66 -9.10
C VAL A 90 -0.86 17.92 -8.24
N ASN A 91 -0.24 17.88 -7.07
CA ASN A 91 -0.24 19.00 -6.14
C ASN A 91 0.85 20.02 -6.53
N SER A 92 0.55 21.31 -6.34
CA SER A 92 1.51 22.39 -6.62
C SER A 92 2.65 22.43 -5.60
N GLU A 93 2.37 21.96 -4.39
CA GLU A 93 3.31 21.87 -3.28
C GLU A 93 3.30 20.45 -2.75
N SER A 94 4.48 19.92 -2.46
CA SER A 94 4.68 18.54 -2.04
C SER A 94 5.93 18.47 -1.18
N HIS A 95 5.84 17.82 -0.02
CA HIS A 95 6.93 17.73 0.96
C HIS A 95 7.30 16.27 1.24
N PHE A 96 8.53 16.07 1.70
CA PHE A 96 9.01 14.79 2.20
C PHE A 96 9.15 14.85 3.72
N ASP A 97 8.58 13.85 4.38
CA ASP A 97 8.49 13.68 5.81
C ASP A 97 9.34 12.49 6.27
N ARG A 98 9.64 12.42 7.57
CA ARG A 98 10.40 11.32 8.18
C ARG A 98 9.49 10.40 8.98
N LYS A 99 9.35 9.16 8.52
CA LYS A 99 8.66 8.09 9.25
C LYS A 99 9.69 7.30 10.05
N HIS A 100 9.74 7.53 11.36
CA HIS A 100 10.76 6.97 12.25
C HIS A 100 10.38 5.55 12.72
N TYR A 101 11.28 4.59 12.53
CA TYR A 101 11.21 3.25 13.10
C TYR A 101 12.58 2.57 13.01
N PHE A 102 12.87 1.66 13.94
CA PHE A 102 14.15 0.96 13.98
C PHE A 102 14.04 -0.38 13.25
N TYR A 103 14.90 -0.57 12.25
CA TYR A 103 15.06 -1.85 11.59
C TYR A 103 16.46 -1.94 10.96
N ALA A 104 17.00 -3.15 10.83
CA ALA A 104 18.38 -3.35 10.39
C ALA A 104 18.64 -2.95 8.93
N ASP A 105 17.61 -2.94 8.08
CA ASP A 105 17.68 -2.49 6.68
C ASP A 105 17.50 -0.97 6.49
N LEU A 106 17.18 -0.24 7.57
CA LEU A 106 16.89 1.18 7.57
C LEU A 106 17.96 1.95 8.38
N PRO A 107 19.15 2.15 7.83
CA PRO A 107 20.31 2.63 8.58
C PRO A 107 20.12 4.05 9.14
N HIS A 108 19.24 4.86 8.55
CA HIS A 108 18.93 6.22 9.03
C HIS A 108 18.06 6.24 10.29
N GLY A 109 17.39 5.13 10.64
CA GLY A 109 16.36 5.10 11.70
C GLY A 109 15.04 5.80 11.33
N PHE A 110 14.90 6.22 10.06
CA PHE A 110 13.66 6.72 9.50
C PHE A 110 13.62 6.50 7.98
N GLN A 111 12.41 6.35 7.46
CA GLN A 111 12.13 6.34 6.03
C GLN A 111 11.72 7.76 5.61
N ILE A 112 12.35 8.29 4.56
CA ILE A 112 11.89 9.51 3.91
C ILE A 112 10.68 9.14 3.04
N THR A 113 9.51 9.68 3.39
CA THR A 113 8.22 9.38 2.75
C THR A 113 7.41 10.66 2.58
N GLN A 114 6.12 10.57 2.26
CA GLN A 114 5.20 11.71 2.24
C GLN A 114 3.97 11.36 3.05
N GLN A 115 3.54 12.25 3.94
CA GLN A 115 2.33 12.07 4.74
C GLN A 115 1.30 13.16 4.42
N ASP A 116 1.66 14.43 4.62
CA ASP A 116 0.67 15.51 4.60
C ASP A 116 0.47 16.11 3.20
N HIS A 117 1.55 16.23 2.42
CA HIS A 117 1.55 16.87 1.10
C HIS A 117 2.17 15.92 0.05
N PRO A 118 1.44 14.89 -0.41
CA PRO A 118 1.93 13.96 -1.42
C PRO A 118 2.03 14.61 -2.81
N ILE A 119 2.82 14.03 -3.72
CA ILE A 119 2.95 14.54 -5.10
C ILE A 119 1.60 14.53 -5.83
N VAL A 120 0.79 13.50 -5.60
CA VAL A 120 -0.50 13.27 -6.28
C VAL A 120 -1.53 12.91 -5.23
N THR A 121 -2.76 13.39 -5.41
CA THR A 121 -3.91 13.00 -4.58
C THR A 121 -5.04 12.48 -5.45
N GLY A 122 -5.66 11.40 -5.00
CA GLY A 122 -6.83 10.81 -5.66
C GLY A 122 -6.49 10.10 -6.97
N GLY A 123 -7.54 9.70 -7.66
CA GLY A 123 -7.49 8.95 -8.91
C GLY A 123 -8.48 7.79 -8.88
N SER A 124 -8.64 7.13 -10.02
CA SER A 124 -9.50 5.94 -10.11
C SER A 124 -9.02 5.01 -11.21
N LEU A 125 -9.03 3.72 -10.93
CA LEU A 125 -8.67 2.69 -11.88
C LEU A 125 -9.91 1.89 -12.29
N PRO A 126 -10.30 1.89 -13.58
CA PRO A 126 -11.32 0.98 -14.09
C PRO A 126 -10.78 -0.46 -14.11
N VAL A 127 -11.49 -1.37 -13.43
CA VAL A 127 -11.16 -2.79 -13.34
C VAL A 127 -12.32 -3.62 -13.88
N LYS A 128 -12.00 -4.57 -14.75
CA LYS A 128 -12.95 -5.56 -15.25
C LYS A 128 -12.84 -6.82 -14.39
N VAL A 129 -13.97 -7.28 -13.85
CA VAL A 129 -14.03 -8.51 -13.05
C VAL A 129 -14.62 -9.63 -13.90
N ASP A 130 -13.99 -10.80 -13.86
CA ASP A 130 -14.46 -11.96 -14.60
C ASP A 130 -15.89 -12.34 -14.18
N GLY A 131 -16.75 -12.55 -15.18
CA GLY A 131 -18.17 -12.83 -14.98
C GLY A 131 -19.06 -11.60 -14.74
N GLN A 132 -18.50 -10.39 -14.67
CA GLN A 132 -19.26 -9.14 -14.61
C GLN A 132 -19.16 -8.36 -15.92
N LYS A 133 -20.30 -7.84 -16.40
CA LYS A 133 -20.35 -7.01 -17.62
C LYS A 133 -19.87 -5.58 -17.36
N ASP A 134 -20.08 -5.07 -16.15
CA ASP A 134 -19.79 -3.69 -15.80
C ASP A 134 -18.34 -3.52 -15.33
N VAL A 135 -17.74 -2.40 -15.73
CA VAL A 135 -16.43 -1.97 -15.24
C VAL A 135 -16.60 -1.36 -13.86
N LYS A 136 -15.87 -1.87 -12.88
CA LYS A 136 -15.83 -1.30 -11.53
C LYS A 136 -14.74 -0.24 -11.47
N LEU A 137 -15.04 0.90 -10.87
CA LEU A 137 -14.04 1.91 -10.56
C LEU A 137 -13.49 1.68 -9.16
N VAL A 138 -12.17 1.48 -9.06
CA VAL A 138 -11.44 1.42 -7.79
C VAL A 138 -10.82 2.78 -7.53
N ASN A 139 -11.18 3.41 -6.42
CA ASN A 139 -10.65 4.73 -6.06
C ASN A 139 -9.25 4.60 -5.46
N ILE A 140 -8.37 5.51 -5.87
CA ILE A 140 -7.02 5.68 -5.31
C ILE A 140 -7.09 6.85 -4.34
N ARG A 141 -6.43 6.72 -3.19
CA ARG A 141 -6.32 7.79 -2.20
C ARG A 141 -4.98 8.50 -2.34
#